data_AF-A0A3B9SQ69-F1
#
_entry.id   AF-A0A3B9SQ69-F1
#
_cell.length_a   1.000
_cell.length_b   1.000
_cell.length_c   1.000
_cell.angle_alpha   90.00
_cell.angle_beta   90.00
_cell.angle_gamma   90.00
#
_symmetry.space_group_name_H-M   'P 1'
#
loop_
_entity.id
_entity.type
_entity.pdbx_description
1 polymer ?
#
loop_
_entity_poly.entity_id
_entity_poly.type
_entity_poly.pdbx_seq_one_letter_code
_entity_poly.pdbx_strand_id
1 'polypeptide(L)' 'MPLVIRYLGNLIPLTYFLDILRGIMLKGVGSEYLWGDVLPLAGFGAGIIALASWRFRKRVE' A
#
# COMPACT_ATOMS: atom_id res chain seq x y z
N MET A 1 15.37 -2.53 14.64
CA MET A 1 15.46 -3.50 13.53
C MET A 1 16.32 -2.89 12.42
N PRO A 2 17.12 -3.68 11.68
CA PRO A 2 18.01 -3.17 10.63
C PRO A 2 17.26 -2.28 9.65
N LEU A 3 17.78 -1.07 9.38
CA LEU A 3 17.11 -0.04 8.56
C LEU A 3 16.67 -0.56 7.18
N VAL A 4 17.47 -1.44 6.58
CA VAL A 4 17.21 -2.04 5.27
C VAL A 4 15.92 -2.87 5.25
N ILE A 5 15.70 -3.68 6.29
CA ILE A 5 14.51 -4.54 6.40
C ILE A 5 13.26 -3.69 6.64
N ARG A 6 13.41 -2.55 7.33
CA ARG A 6 12.30 -1.60 7.56
C ARG A 6 11.89 -0.88 6.27
N TYR A 7 12.85 -0.50 5.44
CA TYR A 7 12.55 0.06 4.11
C TYR A 7 11.93 -0.98 3.17
N LEU A 8 12.41 -2.22 3.19
CA LEU A 8 11.79 -3.33 2.45
C LEU A 8 10.37 -3.65 2.94
N GLY A 9 10.14 -3.60 4.25
CA GLY A 9 8.82 -3.79 4.85
C GLY A 9 7.81 -2.71 4.44
N ASN A 10 8.27 -1.46 4.29
CA ASN A 10 7.47 -0.36 3.75
C ASN A 10 7.22 -0.46 2.25
N LEU A 11 7.92 -1.34 1.52
CA LEU A 11 7.60 -1.62 0.13
C LEU A 11 6.45 -2.63 0.00
N ILE A 12 6.13 -3.35 1.08
CA ILE A 12 5.11 -4.40 1.10
C ILE A 12 3.76 -3.79 1.51
N PRO A 13 2.74 -3.82 0.63
CA PRO A 13 1.42 -3.25 0.91
C PRO A 13 0.72 -3.90 2.13
N LEU A 14 1.09 -5.14 2.46
CA LEU A 14 0.56 -5.86 3.62
C LEU A 14 0.87 -5.16 4.95
N THR A 15 2.00 -4.45 5.05
CA THR A 15 2.38 -3.73 6.28
C THR A 15 1.40 -2.61 6.58
N TYR A 16 1.06 -1.81 5.57
CA TYR A 16 0.06 -0.73 5.66
C TYR A 16 -1.33 -1.27 5.99
N PHE A 17 -1.71 -2.42 5.41
CA PHE A 17 -2.99 -3.05 5.71
C PHE A 17 -3.11 -3.49 7.17
N LEU A 18 -2.03 -4.06 7.74
CA LEU A 18 -2.01 -4.49 9.14
C LEU A 18 -2.01 -3.31 10.12
N ASP A 19 -1.38 -2.18 9.78
CA ASP A 19 -1.41 -0.97 10.60
C ASP A 19 -2.76 -0.27 10.55
N ILE A 20 -3.43 -0.23 9.39
CA ILE A 20 -4.83 0.18 9.25
C ILE A 20 -5.73 -0.67 10.15
N LEU A 21 -5.62 -2.00 10.07
CA LEU A 21 -6.42 -2.93 10.87
C LEU A 21 -6.21 -2.73 12.37
N ARG A 22 -4.96 -2.58 12.82
CA ARG A 22 -4.66 -2.27 14.23
C ARG A 22 -5.18 -0.90 14.65
N GLY A 23 -5.08 0.10 13.78
CA GLY A 23 -5.64 1.44 14.03
C GLY A 23 -7.15 1.37 14.28
N ILE A 24 -7.87 0.68 13.40
CA ILE A 24 -9.33 0.52 13.50
C ILE A 24 -9.70 -0.33 14.72
N MET A 25 -9.10 -1.51 14.90
CA MET A 25 -9.51 -2.45 15.95
C MET A 25 -9.07 -2.03 17.36
N LEU A 26 -7.89 -1.44 17.53
CA LEU A 26 -7.30 -1.21 18.85
C LEU A 26 -7.43 0.24 19.34
N LYS A 27 -7.43 1.21 18.43
CA LYS A 27 -7.42 2.62 18.80
C LYS A 27 -8.73 3.35 18.55
N GLY A 28 -9.62 2.81 17.71
CA GLY A 28 -10.82 3.54 17.28
C GLY A 28 -10.47 4.91 16.70
N VAL A 29 -9.30 5.02 16.05
CA VAL A 29 -8.82 6.29 15.49
C VAL A 29 -9.73 6.70 14.34
N GLY A 30 -10.11 7.99 14.34
CA GLY A 30 -10.90 8.60 13.28
C GLY A 30 -10.24 8.43 11.91
N SER A 31 -11.08 8.43 10.87
CA SER A 31 -10.70 8.21 9.47
C SER A 31 -9.53 9.07 9.00
N GLU A 32 -9.27 10.23 9.59
CA GLU A 32 -8.11 11.10 9.28
C GLU A 32 -6.74 10.44 9.49
N TYR A 33 -6.56 9.61 10.52
CA TYR A 33 -5.26 8.97 10.79
C TYR A 33 -4.93 7.83 9.81
N LEU A 34 -5.96 7.29 9.15
CA LEU A 34 -5.84 6.17 8.23
C LEU A 34 -5.34 6.59 6.84
N TRP A 35 -5.43 7.88 6.50
CA TRP A 35 -5.00 8.37 5.18
C TRP A 35 -3.52 8.16 4.90
N GLY A 36 -2.67 8.20 5.94
CA GLY A 36 -1.23 7.98 5.81
C GLY A 36 -0.86 6.59 5.26
N ASP A 37 -1.68 5.58 5.58
CA ASP A 37 -1.47 4.19 5.14
C ASP A 37 -2.34 3.82 3.92
N VAL A 38 -3.50 4.45 3.76
CA VAL A 38 -4.42 4.22 2.63
C VAL A 38 -3.85 4.79 1.32
N LEU A 39 -3.22 5.96 1.35
CA LEU A 39 -2.60 6.59 0.17
C LEU A 39 -1.52 5.71 -0.48
N PRO A 40 -0.51 5.18 0.24
CA PRO A 40 0.49 4.31 -0.37
C PRO A 40 -0.12 2.99 -0.87
N LEU A 41 -1.13 2.44 -0.18
CA LEU A 41 -1.84 1.23 -0.63
C LEU A 41 -2.59 1.47 -1.94
N ALA A 42 -3.32 2.60 -2.04
CA ALA A 42 -4.03 3.00 -3.24
C ALA A 42 -3.06 3.32 -4.40
N GLY A 43 -1.95 3.99 -4.11
CA GLY A 43 -0.88 4.24 -5.08
C GLY A 43 -0.26 2.95 -5.63
N PHE A 44 -0.07 1.93 -4.79
CA PHE A 44 0.41 0.62 -5.22
C PHE A 44 -0.60 -0.08 -6.14
N GLY A 45 -1.89 -0.07 -5.77
CA GLY A 45 -2.96 -0.62 -6.60
C GLY A 45 -3.07 0.08 -7.96
N ALA A 46 -3.06 1.41 -7.96
CA ALA A 46 -3.06 2.22 -9.19
C ALA A 46 -1.81 1.96 -10.05
N GLY A 47 -0.64 1.83 -9.42
CA GLY A 47 0.62 1.48 -10.09
C GLY A 47 0.57 0.11 -10.77
N ILE A 48 0.03 -0.91 -10.09
CA ILE A 48 -0.16 -2.24 -10.68
C ILE A 48 -1.15 -2.18 -11.85
N ILE A 49 -2.27 -1.47 -11.71
CA ILE A 49 -3.26 -1.32 -12.79
C ILE A 49 -2.67 -0.57 -13.99
N ALA A 50 -1.88 0.48 -13.74
CA ALA A 50 -1.19 1.23 -14.77
C ALA A 50 -0.14 0.36 -15.49
N LEU A 51 0.68 -0.38 -14.73
CA LEU A 51 1.64 -1.35 -15.29
C LEU A 51 0.95 -2.46 -16.08
N ALA A 52 -0.16 -2.99 -15.57
CA ALA A 52 -0.96 -4.01 -16.26
C ALA A 52 -1.53 -3.46 -17.56
N SER A 53 -2.11 -2.25 -17.54
CA SER A 53 -2.64 -1.57 -18.72
C SER A 53 -1.55 -1.30 -19.77
N TRP A 54 -0.36 -0.92 -19.32
CA TRP A 54 0.79 -0.66 -20.20
C TRP A 54 1.39 -1.95 -20.77
N ARG A 55 1.44 -3.02 -19.96
CA ARG A 55 1.86 -4.37 -20.37
C ARG A 55 0.89 -4.97 -21.37
N PHE A 56 -0.42 -4.78 -21.18
CA PHE A 56 -1.46 -5.25 -22.09
C PHE A 56 -1.41 -4.52 -23.43
N ARG A 57 -1.24 -3.19 -23.46
CA ARG A 57 -1.05 -2.46 -24.74
C ARG A 57 0.13 -2.98 -25.55
N LYS A 58 1.21 -3.40 -24.91
CA LYS A 58 2.40 -3.96 -25.59
C LYS A 58 2.22 -5.40 -26.11
N ARG A 59 1.10 -6.08 -25.82
CA ARG A 59 0.85 -7.49 -26.19
C ARG A 59 -0.26 -7.65 -27.22
N VAL A 60 -0.83 -6.55 -27.72
CA VAL A 60 -1.89 -6.52 -28.75
C VAL A 60 -1.33 -6.05 -30.11
N GLU A 61 -0.02 -6.19 -30.31
CA GLU A 61 0.61 -6.21 -31.66
C GLU A 61 1.13 -7.62 -31.94
#